data_AF-A0A7X6UKM6-F1
#
_entry.id   AF-A0A7X6UKM6-F1
#
_cell.length_a   1.000
_cell.length_b   1.000
_cell.length_c   1.000
_cell.angle_alpha   90.00
_cell.angle_beta   90.00
_cell.angle_gamma   90.00
#
_symmetry.space_group_name_H-M   'P 1'
#
loop_
_entity.id
_entity.type
_entity.pdbx_description
1 polymer ?
#
loop_
_entity_poly.entity_id
_entity_poly.type
_entity_poly.pdbx_seq_one_letter_code
_entity_poly.pdbx_strand_id
1 'polypeptide(L)' 'MDLSFKRNIGKVDRIIRIAAGVILLYLAFFNPLMLENWAVLLMGIFGTAMIIEGTIGY' A
#
# COMPACT_ATOMS: atom_id res chain seq x y z
N MET A 1 8.08 27.23 5.14
CA MET A 1 7.39 26.32 4.21
C MET A 1 6.05 26.00 4.84
N ASP A 2 4.99 26.65 4.38
CA ASP A 2 3.63 26.34 4.78
C ASP A 2 3.27 25.02 4.08
N LEU A 3 3.41 23.90 4.79
CA LEU A 3 2.97 22.58 4.31
C LEU A 3 1.45 22.61 4.30
N SER A 4 0.88 23.20 3.25
CA SER A 4 -0.54 23.15 2.96
C SER A 4 -0.90 21.69 2.72
N PHE A 5 -1.36 21.00 3.77
CA PHE A 5 -1.98 19.68 3.72
C PHE A 5 -3.36 19.75 3.03
N LYS A 6 -3.42 20.38 1.86
CA LYS A 6 -4.54 20.16 0.95
C LYS A 6 -4.39 18.74 0.45
N ARG A 7 -5.39 17.91 0.77
CA ARG A 7 -5.65 16.60 0.14
C ARG A 7 -5.42 16.71 -1.36
N ASN A 8 -4.21 16.40 -1.82
CA ASN A 8 -3.87 16.45 -3.24
C ASN A 8 -4.21 15.12 -3.92
N ILE A 9 -4.65 14.15 -3.13
CA ILE A 9 -5.04 12.81 -3.56
C ILE A 9 -6.57 12.76 -3.69
N GLY A 10 -7.02 12.67 -4.95
CA GLY A 10 -8.42 12.45 -5.28
C GLY A 10 -8.93 11.12 -4.71
N LYS A 11 -10.25 11.00 -4.50
CA LYS A 11 -10.88 9.78 -3.96
C LYS A 11 -10.49 8.51 -4.74
N VAL A 12 -10.24 8.64 -6.04
CA VAL A 12 -9.84 7.53 -6.93
C VAL A 12 -8.44 7.02 -6.61
N ASP A 13 -7.44 7.91 -6.48
CA ASP A 13 -6.06 7.52 -6.16
C ASP A 13 -5.98 6.83 -4.78
N ARG A 14 -6.79 7.31 -3.84
CA ARG A 14 -6.98 6.68 -2.53
C ARG A 14 -7.42 5.23 -2.63
N ILE A 15 -8.46 4.97 -3.44
CA ILE A 15 -9.00 3.61 -3.66
C ILE A 15 -7.97 2.73 -4.35
N ILE A 16 -7.25 3.26 -5.35
CA ILE A 16 -6.21 2.53 -6.08
C ILE A 16 -5.08 2.10 -5.13
N ARG A 17 -4.61 3.01 -4.26
CA ARG A 17 -3.56 2.67 -3.27
C ARG A 17 -4.00 1.58 -2.30
N ILE A 18 -5.22 1.70 -1.76
CA ILE A 18 -5.75 0.68 -0.85
C ILE A 18 -5.88 -0.66 -1.58
N ALA A 19 -6.44 -0.68 -2.79
CA ALA A 19 -6.60 -1.89 -3.58
C ALA A 19 -5.25 -2.53 -3.93
N ALA A 20 -4.27 -1.74 -4.39
CA ALA A 20 -2.93 -2.22 -4.68
C ALA A 20 -2.23 -2.78 -3.44
N GLY A 21 -2.36 -2.10 -2.29
CA GLY A 21 -1.80 -2.57 -1.03
C GLY A 21 -2.42 -3.87 -0.55
N VAL A 22 -3.73 -4.03 -0.66
CA VAL A 22 -4.43 -5.29 -0.35
C VAL A 22 -3.98 -6.42 -1.26
N ILE A 23 -3.82 -6.17 -2.57
CA ILE A 23 -3.31 -7.17 -3.52
C ILE A 23 -1.89 -7.60 -3.17
N LEU A 24 -1.02 -6.65 -2.82
CA LEU A 24 0.36 -6.93 -2.40
C LEU A 24 0.40 -7.79 -1.12
N LEU A 25 -0.43 -7.48 -0.13
CA LEU A 25 -0.52 -8.29 1.08
C LEU A 25 -1.06 -9.69 0.76
N TYR A 26 -2.08 -9.80 -0.08
CA TYR A 26 -2.61 -11.09 -0.50
C TYR A 26 -1.51 -11.94 -1.17
N LEU A 27 -0.72 -11.37 -2.08
CA LEU A 27 0.39 -12.06 -2.72
C LEU A 27 1.50 -12.43 -1.73
N ALA A 28 1.78 -11.58 -0.74
CA ALA A 28 2.79 -11.86 0.28
C ALA A 28 2.41 -13.06 1.17
N PHE A 29 1.14 -13.20 1.54
CA PHE A 29 0.69 -14.23 2.49
C PHE A 29 0.19 -15.52 1.82
N PHE A 30 -0.39 -15.43 0.62
CA PHE A 30 -1.08 -16.55 -0.02
C PHE A 30 -0.37 -17.09 -1.28
N ASN A 31 0.75 -16.49 -1.71
CA ASN A 31 1.53 -17.04 -2.81
C ASN A 31 2.64 -17.97 -2.29
N PRO A 32 2.52 -19.31 -2.48
CA PRO A 32 3.51 -20.26 -1.99
C PRO A 32 4.90 -20.09 -2.63
N LEU A 33 4.99 -19.44 -3.80
CA LEU A 33 6.27 -19.15 -4.47
C LEU A 33 7.05 -18.01 -3.81
N MET A 34 6.42 -17.27 -2.90
CA MET A 34 7.02 -16.11 -2.24
C MET A 34 7.54 -16.43 -0.84
N LEU A 35 7.04 -17.47 -0.17
CA LEU A 35 7.25 -17.74 1.28
C LEU A 35 8.71 -17.77 1.78
N GLU A 36 9.69 -18.14 0.97
CA GLU A 36 11.12 -18.13 1.37
C GLU A 36 11.91 -16.91 0.87
N ASN A 37 11.28 -16.03 0.09
CA ASN A 37 11.94 -14.89 -0.50
C ASN A 37 11.76 -13.63 0.34
N TRP A 38 12.84 -12.87 0.47
CA TRP A 38 12.89 -11.48 0.96
C TRP A 38 11.88 -10.55 0.24
N ALA A 39 11.40 -10.95 -0.94
CA ALA A 39 10.29 -10.32 -1.64
C ALA A 39 8.99 -10.26 -0.80
N VAL A 40 8.71 -11.22 0.08
CA VAL A 40 7.54 -11.20 0.99
C VAL A 40 7.61 -10.03 1.95
N LEU A 41 8.79 -9.77 2.53
CA LEU A 41 9.00 -8.64 3.42
C LEU A 41 8.77 -7.32 2.68
N LEU A 42 9.29 -7.19 1.45
CA LEU A 42 9.07 -6.00 0.62
C LEU A 42 7.58 -5.82 0.29
N MET A 43 6.90 -6.86 -0.18
CA MET A 43 5.46 -6.80 -0.48
C MET A 43 4.62 -6.48 0.76
N GLY A 44 4.98 -7.05 1.91
CA GLY A 44 4.35 -6.77 3.20
C GLY A 44 4.48 -5.31 3.62
N ILE A 45 5.70 -4.77 3.58
CA ILE A 45 6.00 -3.39 3.97
C ILE A 45 5.34 -2.41 3.00
N PHE A 46 5.54 -2.59 1.69
CA PHE A 46 4.95 -1.71 0.66
C PHE A 46 3.43 -1.79 0.64
N GLY A 47 2.86 -2.99 0.76
CA GLY A 47 1.41 -3.17 0.79
C GLY A 47 0.77 -2.48 1.99
N THR A 48 1.39 -2.62 3.17
CA THR A 48 0.93 -1.93 4.40
C THR A 48 1.07 -0.42 4.28
N ALA A 49 2.21 0.08 3.77
CA ALA A 49 2.43 1.51 3.55
C ALA A 49 1.39 2.10 2.58
N MET A 50 1.09 1.41 1.49
CA MET A 50 0.06 1.85 0.52
C MET A 50 -1.33 1.93 1.14
N ILE A 51 -1.70 0.98 2.00
CA ILE A 51 -2.97 1.02 2.73
C ILE A 51 -2.98 2.19 3.71
N ILE A 52 -1.89 2.43 4.45
CA ILE A 52 -1.79 3.55 5.39
C ILE A 52 -1.92 4.88 4.66
N GLU A 53 -1.14 5.10 3.59
CA GLU A 53 -1.22 6.30 2.75
C GLU A 53 -2.61 6.49 2.15
N GLY A 54 -3.18 5.42 1.63
CA GLY A 54 -4.56 5.39 1.17
C GLY A 54 -5.56 5.69 2.29
N THR A 55 -5.34 5.28 3.53
CA THR A 55 -6.32 5.46 4.62
C THR A 55 -6.18 6.81 5.33
N ILE A 56 -4.99 7.38 5.39
CA ILE A 56 -4.75 8.70 5.98
C ILE A 56 -5.16 9.78 4.97
N GLY A 57 -4.94 9.55 3.67
CA GLY A 57 -5.39 10.47 2.62
C GLY A 57 -4.77 11.85 2.75
N TYR A 58 -3.45 11.91 2.92
CA TYR A 58 -2.66 13.08 2.56
C TYR A 58 -2.70 13.28 1.04
#